data_AF-A0AA41AIF5-F1
#
_entry.id   AF-A0AA41AIF5-F1
#
_cell.length_a   1.000
_cell.length_b   1.000
_cell.length_c   1.000
_cell.angle_alpha   90.00
_cell.angle_beta   90.00
_cell.angle_gamma   90.00
#
_symmetry.space_group_name_H-M   'P 1'
#
loop_
_entity.id
_entity.type
_entity.pdbx_description
1 polymer ?
#
loop_
_entity_poly.entity_id
_entity_poly.type
_entity_poly.pdbx_seq_one_letter_code
_entity_poly.pdbx_strand_id
1 'polypeptide(L)'
;MSSFKKVVLAYSGGLDTSAIVPWLKENYGCEVIAFVADVGQGAEELEGVEAKAIASGASECYVVDLKDEMVSDYIYPTLKTGSIYEGTYLLGTSMARPIIAKAQVEIARKVGADALSHGCTGKGNDQVRFESCFAALAPDLQVIAPWREWDLSSRESLLDYLAERDIPCSASATKIYSRDANAWHISHEGGELEDPWCQPSEKVWTWTNSPEQAPDKAELVTLNVVEGEVVAVNGEQLKPYDCLVKLNDIASPHGVGRVDIVENRLVGMKSRGCYETPGGTVMMAALQAIDELVLDKASRKWKEVLGGEFAHLVYDGRWFTPLKDSILAGAEALSKDATGEVVLKLYKGQVTAVQKQSPHSLYSEAFATFGEDDVYDQSHAEGFIRLFSLSSRIKALAKK
;
A
#
# COMPACT_ATOMS: atom_id res chain seq x y z
N MET A 1 14.20 18.52 -34.84
CA MET A 1 15.18 17.62 -34.19
C MET A 1 14.46 17.03 -33.00
N SER A 2 14.42 15.70 -32.84
CA SER A 2 13.74 15.08 -31.70
C SER A 2 14.43 15.52 -30.40
N SER A 3 13.64 16.00 -29.44
CA SER A 3 14.09 16.34 -28.09
C SER A 3 14.62 15.10 -27.35
N PHE A 4 14.11 13.91 -27.70
CA PHE A 4 14.40 12.64 -27.04
C PHE A 4 14.72 11.58 -28.10
N LYS A 5 15.70 10.70 -27.83
CA LYS A 5 15.98 9.55 -28.73
C LYS A 5 15.22 8.32 -28.27
N LYS A 6 15.26 8.01 -26.97
CA LYS A 6 14.62 6.84 -26.39
C LYS A 6 13.91 7.15 -25.07
N VAL A 7 12.68 6.68 -24.93
CA VAL A 7 11.81 6.92 -23.76
C VAL A 7 11.35 5.59 -23.18
N VAL A 8 11.44 5.43 -21.87
CA VAL A 8 10.82 4.29 -21.16
C VAL A 8 9.49 4.71 -20.56
N LEU A 9 8.40 4.11 -21.03
CA LEU A 9 7.04 4.34 -20.55
C LEU A 9 6.65 3.28 -19.51
N ALA A 10 6.21 3.71 -18.33
CA ALA A 10 5.44 2.86 -17.42
C ALA A 10 4.10 2.50 -18.09
N TYR A 11 3.99 1.25 -18.52
CA TYR A 11 2.92 0.73 -19.34
C TYR A 11 2.10 -0.29 -18.55
N SER A 12 0.78 -0.09 -18.50
CA SER A 12 -0.15 -0.99 -17.80
C SER A 12 -1.03 -1.81 -18.74
N GLY A 13 -0.88 -1.64 -20.06
CA GLY A 13 -1.83 -2.20 -21.03
C GLY A 13 -3.19 -1.51 -21.04
N GLY A 14 -3.42 -0.50 -20.22
CA GLY A 14 -4.64 0.30 -20.19
C GLY A 14 -4.83 1.16 -21.43
N LEU A 15 -6.01 1.77 -21.56
CA LEU A 15 -6.36 2.68 -22.65
C LEU A 15 -5.34 3.82 -22.77
N ASP A 16 -5.10 4.51 -21.66
CA ASP A 16 -4.22 5.68 -21.57
C ASP A 16 -2.80 5.35 -22.02
N THR A 17 -2.16 4.34 -21.42
CA THR A 17 -0.79 3.97 -21.76
C THR A 17 -0.66 3.41 -23.18
N SER A 18 -1.72 2.78 -23.72
CA SER A 18 -1.76 2.36 -25.13
C SER A 18 -1.79 3.55 -26.08
N ALA A 19 -2.49 4.64 -25.73
CA ALA A 19 -2.51 5.88 -26.50
C ALA A 19 -1.21 6.69 -26.38
N ILE A 20 -0.53 6.62 -25.22
CA ILE A 20 0.74 7.32 -25.01
C ILE A 20 1.84 6.82 -25.94
N VAL A 21 1.89 5.51 -26.24
CA VAL A 21 2.94 4.93 -27.09
C VAL A 21 3.02 5.60 -28.48
N PRO A 22 1.96 5.60 -29.32
CA PRO A 22 2.01 6.28 -30.62
C PRO A 22 2.13 7.80 -30.45
N TRP A 23 1.54 8.40 -29.40
CA TRP A 23 1.63 9.83 -29.16
C TRP A 23 3.08 10.30 -28.94
N LEU A 24 3.86 9.57 -28.14
CA LEU A 24 5.29 9.86 -27.94
C LEU A 24 6.08 9.80 -29.25
N LYS A 25 5.74 8.85 -30.13
CA LYS A 25 6.40 8.71 -31.44
C LYS A 25 6.04 9.86 -32.38
N GLU A 26 4.77 10.23 -32.44
CA GLU A 26 4.26 11.29 -33.32
C GLU A 26 4.78 12.67 -32.93
N ASN A 27 4.81 12.97 -31.63
CA ASN A 27 5.16 14.29 -31.13
C ASN A 27 6.67 14.47 -30.93
N TYR A 28 7.38 13.40 -30.53
CA TYR A 28 8.81 13.47 -30.24
C TYR A 28 9.70 12.74 -31.25
N GLY A 29 9.17 11.88 -32.12
CA GLY A 29 9.98 11.09 -33.06
C GLY A 29 10.96 10.15 -32.37
N CYS A 30 10.62 9.70 -31.16
CA CYS A 30 11.48 8.89 -30.31
C CYS A 30 11.16 7.39 -30.40
N GLU A 31 12.13 6.56 -30.01
CA GLU A 31 11.93 5.15 -29.72
C GLU A 31 11.26 4.99 -28.36
N VAL A 32 10.18 4.21 -28.30
CA VAL A 32 9.43 3.96 -27.05
C VAL A 32 9.68 2.53 -26.59
N ILE A 33 10.10 2.37 -25.35
CA ILE A 33 10.25 1.11 -24.64
C ILE A 33 9.13 1.03 -23.61
N ALA A 34 8.30 -0.01 -23.68
CA ALA A 34 7.28 -0.27 -22.67
C ALA A 34 7.92 -0.99 -21.48
N PHE A 35 7.60 -0.54 -20.27
CA PHE A 35 7.98 -1.19 -19.01
C PHE A 35 6.71 -1.53 -18.23
N VAL A 36 6.50 -2.80 -17.98
CA VAL A 36 5.39 -3.36 -17.21
C VAL A 36 5.93 -3.91 -15.91
N ALA A 37 5.41 -3.43 -14.79
CA ALA A 37 5.71 -3.96 -13.47
C ALA A 37 4.66 -5.01 -13.08
N ASP A 38 5.07 -6.24 -12.82
CA ASP A 38 4.24 -7.24 -12.15
C ASP A 38 4.43 -7.10 -10.64
N VAL A 39 3.46 -6.43 -10.02
CA VAL A 39 3.35 -6.19 -8.57
C VAL A 39 2.21 -7.00 -7.97
N GLY A 40 1.76 -8.06 -8.65
CA GLY A 40 0.68 -8.94 -8.19
C GLY A 40 -0.73 -8.42 -8.49
N GLN A 41 -0.89 -7.63 -9.55
CA GLN A 41 -2.19 -7.14 -10.03
C GLN A 41 -3.12 -8.23 -10.62
N GLY A 42 -2.60 -9.44 -10.80
CA GLY A 42 -3.32 -10.58 -11.38
C GLY A 42 -2.80 -10.97 -12.77
N ALA A 43 -2.80 -12.27 -13.07
CA ALA A 43 -2.27 -12.80 -14.33
C ALA A 43 -3.07 -12.33 -15.56
N GLU A 44 -4.38 -12.13 -15.42
CA GLU A 44 -5.27 -11.66 -16.49
C GLU A 44 -4.90 -10.25 -17.00
N GLU A 45 -4.38 -9.38 -16.12
CA GLU A 45 -3.94 -8.03 -16.49
C GLU A 45 -2.59 -8.03 -17.26
N LEU A 46 -1.83 -9.12 -17.18
CA LEU A 46 -0.56 -9.30 -17.89
C LEU A 46 -0.71 -10.10 -19.19
N GLU A 47 -1.82 -10.81 -19.37
CA GLU A 47 -2.05 -11.64 -20.54
C GLU A 47 -2.04 -10.79 -21.82
N GLY A 48 -1.12 -11.10 -22.74
CA GLY A 48 -0.98 -10.39 -24.01
C GLY A 48 -0.45 -8.95 -23.91
N VAL A 49 -0.01 -8.49 -22.73
CA VAL A 49 0.41 -7.09 -22.51
C VAL A 49 1.58 -6.68 -23.41
N GLU A 50 2.53 -7.58 -23.63
CA GLU A 50 3.68 -7.35 -24.52
C GLU A 50 3.24 -7.22 -25.98
N ALA A 51 2.44 -8.17 -26.48
CA ALA A 51 1.92 -8.10 -27.84
C ALA A 51 1.13 -6.81 -28.07
N LYS A 52 0.36 -6.37 -27.07
CA LYS A 52 -0.38 -5.10 -27.11
C LYS A 52 0.54 -3.87 -27.11
N ALA A 53 1.62 -3.87 -26.32
CA ALA A 53 2.60 -2.78 -26.32
C ALA A 53 3.27 -2.62 -27.70
N ILE A 54 3.69 -3.74 -28.31
CA ILE A 54 4.29 -3.77 -29.64
C ILE A 54 3.27 -3.33 -30.70
N ALA A 55 2.03 -3.82 -30.64
CA ALA A 55 0.95 -3.41 -31.54
C ALA A 55 0.62 -1.90 -31.42
N SER A 56 0.78 -1.32 -30.24
CA SER A 56 0.64 0.13 -30.01
C SER A 56 1.83 0.94 -30.55
N GLY A 57 2.91 0.27 -30.95
CA GLY A 57 4.08 0.88 -31.59
C GLY A 57 5.34 0.93 -30.73
N ALA A 58 5.37 0.29 -29.55
CA ALA A 58 6.58 0.16 -28.75
C ALA A 58 7.60 -0.71 -29.50
N SER A 59 8.88 -0.40 -29.31
CA SER A 59 9.99 -1.14 -29.92
C SER A 59 10.35 -2.41 -29.13
N GLU A 60 10.27 -2.32 -27.80
CA GLU A 60 10.48 -3.42 -26.86
C GLU A 60 9.49 -3.30 -25.70
N CYS A 61 9.21 -4.43 -25.03
CA CYS A 61 8.43 -4.47 -23.80
C CYS A 61 9.18 -5.28 -22.74
N TYR A 62 9.39 -4.68 -21.56
CA TYR A 62 9.98 -5.36 -20.41
C TYR A 62 8.89 -5.62 -19.38
N VAL A 63 8.58 -6.88 -19.12
CA VAL A 63 7.74 -7.29 -17.99
C VAL A 63 8.66 -7.72 -16.84
N VAL A 64 8.59 -7.03 -15.71
CA VAL A 64 9.48 -7.26 -14.57
C VAL A 64 8.67 -7.74 -13.37
N ASP A 65 8.99 -8.92 -12.87
CA ASP A 65 8.42 -9.49 -11.64
C ASP A 65 9.01 -8.80 -10.41
N LEU A 66 8.16 -8.10 -9.67
CA LEU A 66 8.51 -7.32 -8.48
C LEU A 66 7.73 -7.79 -7.25
N LYS A 67 7.05 -8.94 -7.31
CA LYS A 67 6.10 -9.39 -6.29
C LYS A 67 6.76 -9.64 -4.93
N ASP A 68 7.81 -10.47 -4.90
CA ASP A 68 8.54 -10.79 -3.66
C ASP A 68 9.25 -9.53 -3.09
N GLU A 69 9.86 -8.71 -3.95
CA GLU A 69 10.52 -7.46 -3.53
C GLU A 69 9.50 -6.47 -2.96
N MET A 70 8.32 -6.33 -3.56
CA MET A 70 7.28 -5.45 -3.05
C MET A 70 6.88 -5.83 -1.63
N VAL A 71 6.68 -7.12 -1.35
CA VAL A 71 6.29 -7.53 0.00
C VAL A 71 7.43 -7.35 1.00
N SER A 72 8.63 -7.79 0.63
CA SER A 72 9.80 -7.82 1.53
C SER A 72 10.36 -6.43 1.81
N ASP A 73 10.49 -5.58 0.78
CA ASP A 73 11.27 -4.34 0.87
C ASP A 73 10.40 -3.08 0.97
N TYR A 74 9.09 -3.20 0.76
CA TYR A 74 8.15 -2.05 0.82
C TYR A 74 7.01 -2.27 1.79
N ILE A 75 6.29 -3.40 1.68
CA ILE A 75 5.14 -3.67 2.55
C ILE A 75 5.61 -3.94 3.97
N TYR A 76 6.43 -4.97 4.23
CA TYR A 76 6.85 -5.29 5.60
C TYR A 76 7.52 -4.12 6.33
N PRO A 77 8.46 -3.37 5.73
CA PRO A 77 9.01 -2.17 6.36
C PRO A 77 7.93 -1.14 6.73
N THR A 78 6.91 -0.97 5.89
CA THR A 78 5.76 -0.11 6.20
C THR A 78 4.92 -0.70 7.34
N LEU A 79 4.63 -2.00 7.36
CA LEU A 79 3.85 -2.61 8.44
C LEU A 79 4.56 -2.54 9.79
N LYS A 80 5.89 -2.75 9.82
CA LYS A 80 6.72 -2.62 11.03
C LYS A 80 6.61 -1.24 11.67
N THR A 81 6.33 -0.19 10.90
CA THR A 81 6.11 1.17 11.46
C THR A 81 4.74 1.31 12.14
N GLY A 82 3.77 0.46 11.82
CA GLY A 82 2.38 0.62 12.24
C GLY A 82 1.59 1.63 11.40
N SER A 83 2.04 1.95 10.18
CA SER A 83 1.46 2.99 9.33
C SER A 83 0.02 2.70 8.90
N ILE A 84 -0.86 3.67 9.15
CA ILE A 84 -2.23 3.72 8.63
C ILE A 84 -2.55 5.17 8.30
N TYR A 85 -2.83 5.48 7.04
CA TYR A 85 -3.15 6.84 6.61
C TYR A 85 -4.56 7.22 7.02
N GLU A 86 -4.68 8.37 7.70
CA GLU A 86 -5.94 8.93 8.19
C GLU A 86 -6.80 7.92 8.98
N GLY A 87 -6.14 6.95 9.62
CA GLY A 87 -6.75 5.97 10.51
C GLY A 87 -7.40 4.75 9.83
N THR A 88 -7.51 4.70 8.50
CA THR A 88 -8.12 3.54 7.80
C THR A 88 -7.36 3.03 6.58
N TYR A 89 -6.64 3.87 5.83
CA TYR A 89 -6.04 3.47 4.56
C TYR A 89 -4.65 2.84 4.72
N LEU A 90 -4.47 1.61 4.24
CA LEU A 90 -3.23 0.83 4.32
C LEU A 90 -2.27 1.06 3.14
N LEU A 91 -2.30 2.25 2.52
CA LEU A 91 -1.24 2.77 1.64
C LEU A 91 -0.91 1.93 0.40
N GLY A 92 -1.79 1.02 -0.05
CA GLY A 92 -1.42 0.02 -1.06
C GLY A 92 -0.92 0.60 -2.39
N THR A 93 -1.61 1.59 -2.92
CA THR A 93 -1.21 2.26 -4.16
C THR A 93 0.07 3.07 -3.95
N SER A 94 0.18 3.77 -2.82
CA SER A 94 1.34 4.60 -2.51
C SER A 94 2.63 3.78 -2.31
N MET A 95 2.55 2.57 -1.75
CA MET A 95 3.71 1.67 -1.60
C MET A 95 4.17 1.06 -2.92
N ALA A 96 3.26 0.83 -3.87
CA ALA A 96 3.62 0.27 -5.18
C ALA A 96 4.41 1.26 -6.06
N ARG A 97 4.15 2.56 -5.95
CA ARG A 97 4.77 3.55 -6.85
C ARG A 97 6.30 3.64 -6.74
N PRO A 98 6.93 3.66 -5.55
CA PRO A 98 8.39 3.75 -5.47
C PRO A 98 9.11 2.53 -6.05
N ILE A 99 8.58 1.31 -5.87
CA ILE A 99 9.19 0.11 -6.47
C ILE A 99 9.07 0.10 -7.99
N ILE A 100 7.89 0.48 -8.53
CA ILE A 100 7.68 0.59 -9.98
C ILE A 100 8.61 1.66 -10.56
N ALA A 101 8.71 2.82 -9.93
CA ALA A 101 9.57 3.91 -10.39
C ALA A 101 11.06 3.52 -10.38
N LYS A 102 11.52 2.82 -9.32
CA LYS A 102 12.89 2.29 -9.24
C LYS A 102 13.19 1.34 -10.40
N ALA A 103 12.35 0.34 -10.60
CA ALA A 103 12.53 -0.63 -11.68
C ALA A 103 12.46 0.04 -13.08
N GLN A 104 11.58 1.03 -13.27
CA GLN A 104 11.54 1.80 -14.52
C GLN A 104 12.84 2.55 -14.79
N VAL A 105 13.41 3.19 -13.75
CA VAL A 105 14.72 3.85 -13.85
C VAL A 105 15.81 2.84 -14.21
N GLU A 106 15.83 1.67 -13.57
CA GLU A 106 16.80 0.61 -13.89
C GLU A 106 16.71 0.16 -15.34
N ILE A 107 15.49 -0.01 -15.88
CA ILE A 107 15.29 -0.31 -17.30
C ILE A 107 15.76 0.85 -18.18
N ALA A 108 15.43 2.10 -17.85
CA ALA A 108 15.89 3.28 -18.59
C ALA A 108 17.43 3.36 -18.66
N ARG A 109 18.13 3.06 -17.57
CA ARG A 109 19.60 2.96 -17.56
C ARG A 109 20.09 1.82 -18.43
N LYS A 110 19.48 0.64 -18.30
CA LYS A 110 19.86 -0.56 -19.05
C LYS A 110 19.78 -0.34 -20.57
N VAL A 111 18.74 0.34 -21.05
CA VAL A 111 18.50 0.54 -22.49
C VAL A 111 19.09 1.84 -23.05
N GLY A 112 19.70 2.67 -22.19
CA GLY A 112 20.26 3.97 -22.54
C GLY A 112 19.20 4.98 -22.96
N ALA A 113 18.08 5.06 -22.24
CA ALA A 113 17.03 6.04 -22.48
C ALA A 113 17.41 7.43 -21.96
N ASP A 114 16.88 8.47 -22.61
CA ASP A 114 17.09 9.88 -22.24
C ASP A 114 15.94 10.42 -21.37
N ALA A 115 14.79 9.73 -21.37
CA ALA A 115 13.61 10.15 -20.64
C ALA A 115 12.74 8.99 -20.14
N LEU A 116 11.94 9.31 -19.12
CA LEU A 116 10.93 8.46 -18.50
C LEU A 116 9.53 9.04 -18.81
N SER A 117 8.53 8.18 -18.93
CA SER A 117 7.15 8.61 -19.10
C SER A 117 6.17 7.77 -18.27
N HIS A 118 5.03 8.36 -17.90
CA HIS A 118 3.97 7.71 -17.13
C HIS A 118 2.58 8.18 -17.58
N GLY A 119 1.56 7.37 -17.29
CA GLY A 119 0.15 7.65 -17.60
C GLY A 119 -0.63 8.37 -16.49
N CYS A 120 0.00 8.84 -15.41
CA CYS A 120 -0.70 9.53 -14.33
C CYS A 120 -1.35 10.85 -14.79
N THR A 121 -2.57 11.13 -14.30
CA THR A 121 -3.27 12.39 -14.55
C THR A 121 -2.74 13.52 -13.66
N GLY A 122 -3.00 14.77 -14.07
CA GLY A 122 -2.61 15.97 -13.31
C GLY A 122 -3.37 16.21 -11.99
N LYS A 123 -4.34 15.37 -11.62
CA LYS A 123 -5.17 15.52 -10.41
C LYS A 123 -4.87 14.47 -9.33
N GLY A 124 -4.10 13.43 -9.66
CA GLY A 124 -3.78 12.33 -8.75
C GLY A 124 -2.50 12.58 -7.96
N ASN A 125 -2.34 11.85 -6.85
CA ASN A 125 -1.09 11.81 -6.09
C ASN A 125 0.01 11.05 -6.83
N ASP A 126 -0.36 10.12 -7.73
CA ASP A 126 0.60 9.23 -8.39
C ASP A 126 1.61 9.95 -9.27
N GLN A 127 1.25 11.08 -9.90
CA GLN A 127 2.22 11.90 -10.62
C GLN A 127 3.34 12.36 -9.68
N VAL A 128 3.00 12.79 -8.45
CA VAL A 128 3.99 13.25 -7.46
C VAL A 128 4.83 12.08 -7.00
N ARG A 129 4.23 10.91 -6.79
CA ARG A 129 4.94 9.70 -6.35
C ARG A 129 5.95 9.23 -7.38
N PHE A 130 5.56 9.11 -8.66
CA PHE A 130 6.48 8.74 -9.74
C PHE A 130 7.59 9.78 -9.92
N GLU A 131 7.22 11.04 -10.10
CA GLU A 131 8.19 12.09 -10.44
C GLU A 131 9.16 12.41 -9.30
N SER A 132 8.71 12.34 -8.04
CA SER A 132 9.61 12.49 -6.88
C SER A 132 10.60 11.33 -6.80
N CYS A 133 10.17 10.11 -7.14
CA CYS A 133 11.08 8.96 -7.23
C CYS A 133 12.10 9.13 -8.36
N PHE A 134 11.67 9.57 -9.54
CA PHE A 134 12.57 9.83 -10.66
C PHE A 134 13.58 10.93 -10.32
N ALA A 135 13.14 12.04 -9.71
CA ALA A 135 14.02 13.11 -9.27
C ALA A 135 15.05 12.64 -8.23
N ALA A 136 14.69 11.70 -7.36
CA ALA A 136 15.60 11.13 -6.37
C ALA A 136 16.59 10.11 -6.96
N LEU A 137 16.16 9.29 -7.93
CA LEU A 137 16.93 8.15 -8.43
C LEU A 137 17.71 8.44 -9.73
N ALA A 138 17.18 9.32 -10.57
CA ALA A 138 17.72 9.64 -11.89
C ALA A 138 17.40 11.09 -12.31
N PRO A 139 17.90 12.10 -11.56
CA PRO A 139 17.58 13.52 -11.81
C PRO A 139 18.03 14.04 -13.18
N ASP A 140 18.94 13.33 -13.86
CA ASP A 140 19.41 13.63 -15.20
C ASP A 140 18.46 13.15 -16.32
N LEU A 141 17.56 12.19 -16.04
CA LEU A 141 16.55 11.76 -17.00
C LEU A 141 15.38 12.75 -17.03
N GLN A 142 14.97 13.15 -18.23
CA GLN A 142 13.80 14.01 -18.40
C GLN A 142 12.51 13.22 -18.15
N VAL A 143 11.45 13.89 -17.70
CA VAL A 143 10.13 13.27 -17.50
C VAL A 143 9.15 13.84 -18.50
N ILE A 144 8.45 12.94 -19.21
CA ILE A 144 7.38 13.28 -20.13
C ILE A 144 6.05 12.80 -19.53
N ALA A 145 5.12 13.72 -19.31
CA ALA A 145 3.82 13.42 -18.71
C ALA A 145 2.70 13.84 -19.67
N PRO A 146 2.27 12.95 -20.58
CA PRO A 146 1.36 13.30 -21.67
C PRO A 146 0.06 13.98 -21.22
N TRP A 147 -0.51 13.57 -20.09
CA TRP A 147 -1.71 14.21 -19.50
C TRP A 147 -1.57 15.70 -19.17
N ARG A 148 -0.35 16.25 -19.16
CA ARG A 148 -0.06 17.67 -18.97
C ARG A 148 0.27 18.41 -20.27
N GLU A 149 0.39 17.69 -21.38
CA GLU A 149 0.92 18.20 -22.65
C GLU A 149 -0.05 18.01 -23.82
N TRP A 150 -0.78 16.89 -23.87
CA TRP A 150 -1.66 16.55 -24.99
C TRP A 150 -3.03 17.22 -24.88
N ASP A 151 -3.78 17.22 -25.99
CA ASP A 151 -5.15 17.73 -26.05
C ASP A 151 -6.22 16.62 -25.87
N LEU A 152 -5.80 15.40 -25.49
CA LEU A 152 -6.70 14.26 -25.25
C LEU A 152 -7.28 14.36 -23.83
N SER A 153 -8.54 14.76 -23.71
CA SER A 153 -9.16 15.09 -22.42
C SER A 153 -10.20 14.07 -21.93
N SER A 154 -10.54 13.06 -22.72
CA SER A 154 -11.57 12.07 -22.34
C SER A 154 -11.26 10.66 -22.83
N ARG A 155 -11.96 9.69 -22.23
CA ARG A 155 -11.91 8.28 -22.64
C ARG A 155 -12.27 8.10 -24.11
N GLU A 156 -13.32 8.79 -24.57
CA GLU A 156 -13.77 8.79 -25.96
C GLU A 156 -12.67 9.33 -26.88
N SER A 157 -12.04 10.46 -26.52
CA SER A 157 -10.95 11.01 -27.33
C SER A 157 -9.76 10.05 -27.46
N LEU A 158 -9.46 9.27 -26.43
CA LEU A 158 -8.40 8.25 -26.46
C LEU A 158 -8.81 7.05 -27.34
N LEU A 159 -10.08 6.64 -27.30
CA LEU A 159 -10.59 5.56 -28.15
C LEU A 159 -10.57 5.96 -29.63
N ASP A 160 -11.03 7.16 -29.95
CA ASP A 160 -10.99 7.70 -31.31
C ASP A 160 -9.55 7.82 -31.81
N TYR A 161 -8.65 8.35 -30.97
CA TYR A 161 -7.23 8.47 -31.28
C TYR A 161 -6.57 7.13 -31.63
N LEU A 162 -6.88 6.05 -30.88
CA LEU A 162 -6.40 4.71 -31.18
C LEU A 162 -7.06 4.10 -32.43
N ALA A 163 -8.36 4.33 -32.62
CA ALA A 163 -9.11 3.82 -33.77
C ALA A 163 -8.63 4.42 -35.10
N GLU A 164 -8.33 5.71 -35.13
CA GLU A 164 -7.73 6.39 -36.29
C GLU A 164 -6.38 5.79 -36.73
N ARG A 165 -5.72 5.05 -35.82
CA ARG A 165 -4.40 4.44 -36.01
C ARG A 165 -4.44 2.92 -36.14
N ASP A 166 -5.64 2.34 -36.23
CA ASP A 166 -5.87 0.89 -36.26
C ASP A 166 -5.22 0.14 -35.07
N ILE A 167 -5.09 0.79 -33.91
CA ILE A 167 -4.52 0.17 -32.71
C ILE A 167 -5.63 -0.52 -31.91
N PRO A 168 -5.57 -1.85 -31.73
CA PRO A 168 -6.61 -2.59 -31.05
C PRO A 168 -6.68 -2.24 -29.55
N CYS A 169 -7.88 -1.89 -29.08
CA CYS A 169 -8.13 -1.60 -27.67
C CYS A 169 -9.32 -2.42 -27.15
N SER A 170 -9.08 -3.23 -26.12
CA SER A 170 -10.13 -3.99 -25.40
C SER A 170 -10.96 -3.13 -24.46
N ALA A 171 -10.61 -1.86 -24.28
CA ALA A 171 -11.30 -0.94 -23.40
C ALA A 171 -12.65 -0.53 -24.01
N SER A 172 -13.75 -0.83 -23.32
CA SER A 172 -15.08 -0.33 -23.71
C SER A 172 -15.31 1.08 -23.16
N ALA A 173 -16.22 1.85 -23.76
CA ALA A 173 -16.69 3.12 -23.19
C ALA A 173 -17.39 2.95 -21.81
N THR A 174 -17.74 1.73 -21.42
CA THR A 174 -18.61 1.41 -20.28
C THR A 174 -17.90 1.03 -18.98
N LYS A 175 -16.56 1.03 -18.90
CA LYS A 175 -15.88 0.85 -17.60
C LYS A 175 -16.14 2.09 -16.72
N ILE A 176 -17.01 1.93 -15.73
CA ILE A 176 -17.50 3.02 -14.86
C ILE A 176 -16.46 3.44 -13.80
N TYR A 177 -15.69 2.48 -13.27
CA TYR A 177 -14.75 2.71 -12.18
C TYR A 177 -13.30 2.69 -12.65
N SER A 178 -12.50 3.61 -12.11
CA SER A 178 -11.05 3.53 -12.11
C SER A 178 -10.59 2.55 -11.05
N ARG A 179 -9.74 1.59 -11.42
CA ARG A 179 -9.21 0.57 -10.50
C ARG A 179 -7.69 0.48 -10.60
N ASP A 180 -7.06 0.32 -9.46
CA ASP A 180 -5.62 0.08 -9.34
C ASP A 180 -5.41 -1.07 -8.37
N ALA A 181 -4.85 -2.16 -8.87
CA ALA A 181 -4.64 -3.39 -8.13
C ALA A 181 -3.16 -3.74 -8.06
N ASN A 182 -2.76 -4.35 -6.96
CA ASN A 182 -1.48 -5.01 -6.76
C ASN A 182 -1.69 -6.10 -5.68
N ALA A 183 -0.67 -6.87 -5.33
CA ALA A 183 -0.78 -7.96 -4.36
C ALA A 183 -1.40 -7.57 -3.02
N TRP A 184 -1.16 -6.32 -2.59
CA TRP A 184 -1.57 -5.82 -1.29
C TRP A 184 -3.05 -5.43 -1.27
N HIS A 185 -3.52 -4.74 -2.31
CA HIS A 185 -4.85 -4.18 -2.33
C HIS A 185 -5.43 -3.97 -3.74
N ILE A 186 -6.70 -3.61 -3.78
CA ILE A 186 -7.30 -2.92 -4.91
C ILE A 186 -8.01 -1.65 -4.44
N SER A 187 -7.86 -0.56 -5.19
CA SER A 187 -8.58 0.69 -4.99
C SER A 187 -9.62 0.93 -6.07
N HIS A 188 -10.71 1.61 -5.72
CA HIS A 188 -11.82 1.98 -6.59
C HIS A 188 -12.16 3.45 -6.45
N GLU A 189 -12.24 4.15 -7.58
CA GLU A 189 -12.64 5.55 -7.66
C GLU A 189 -13.54 5.79 -8.89
N GLY A 190 -14.21 6.95 -8.90
CA GLY A 190 -15.06 7.40 -10.01
C GLY A 190 -16.47 6.82 -9.99
N GLY A 191 -17.31 7.26 -10.93
CA GLY A 191 -18.69 6.81 -11.03
C GLY A 191 -19.51 7.17 -9.78
N GLU A 192 -20.23 6.19 -9.23
CA GLU A 192 -21.10 6.42 -8.06
C GLU A 192 -20.33 6.85 -6.79
N LEU A 193 -19.03 6.58 -6.73
CA LEU A 193 -18.19 6.95 -5.58
C LEU A 193 -17.89 8.45 -5.52
N GLU A 194 -18.11 9.21 -6.58
CA GLU A 194 -17.86 10.66 -6.60
C GLU A 194 -18.84 11.44 -5.70
N ASP A 195 -20.04 10.90 -5.44
CA ASP A 195 -20.98 11.44 -4.47
C ASP A 195 -20.82 10.71 -3.13
N PRO A 196 -20.29 11.35 -2.07
CA PRO A 196 -20.12 10.72 -0.76
C PRO A 196 -21.45 10.36 -0.07
N TRP A 197 -22.59 10.83 -0.57
CA TRP A 197 -23.92 10.42 -0.11
C TRP A 197 -24.44 9.15 -0.81
N CYS A 198 -23.75 8.68 -1.85
CA CYS A 198 -24.08 7.44 -2.55
C CYS A 198 -23.35 6.25 -1.92
N GLN A 199 -24.11 5.26 -1.43
CA GLN A 199 -23.54 4.03 -0.89
C GLN A 199 -22.85 3.22 -2.00
N PRO A 200 -21.64 2.67 -1.79
CA PRO A 200 -20.98 1.81 -2.78
C PRO A 200 -21.84 0.59 -3.07
N SER A 201 -22.13 0.33 -4.34
CA SER A 201 -22.83 -0.89 -4.76
C SER A 201 -21.91 -2.11 -4.70
N GLU A 202 -22.48 -3.32 -4.75
CA GLU A 202 -21.68 -4.56 -4.82
C GLU A 202 -20.79 -4.65 -6.08
N LYS A 203 -20.99 -3.78 -7.08
CA LYS A 203 -20.13 -3.73 -8.28
C LYS A 203 -18.79 -3.03 -8.03
N VAL A 204 -18.69 -2.26 -6.94
CA VAL A 204 -17.44 -1.58 -6.55
C VAL A 204 -16.43 -2.63 -6.12
N TRP A 205 -16.83 -3.45 -5.15
CA TRP A 205 -16.03 -4.48 -4.50
C TRP A 205 -15.85 -5.69 -5.42
N THR A 206 -14.60 -6.02 -5.72
CA THR A 206 -14.26 -7.08 -6.69
C THR A 206 -13.45 -8.21 -6.07
N TRP A 207 -12.83 -7.99 -4.92
CA TRP A 207 -12.00 -9.00 -4.25
C TRP A 207 -12.74 -9.69 -3.12
N THR A 208 -13.49 -8.94 -2.33
CA THR A 208 -14.08 -9.40 -1.07
C THR A 208 -15.58 -9.59 -1.19
N ASN A 209 -16.14 -10.53 -0.43
CA ASN A 209 -17.60 -10.63 -0.26
C ASN A 209 -18.11 -9.47 0.60
N SER A 210 -19.39 -9.11 0.51
CA SER A 210 -19.96 -8.20 1.50
C SER A 210 -20.03 -8.88 2.87
N PRO A 211 -19.82 -8.14 3.98
CA PRO A 211 -19.98 -8.68 5.32
C PRO A 211 -21.33 -9.39 5.52
N GLU A 212 -22.41 -8.92 4.91
CA GLU A 212 -23.72 -9.55 4.97
C GLU A 212 -23.75 -10.93 4.30
N GLN A 213 -23.05 -11.10 3.18
CA GLN A 213 -23.00 -12.35 2.39
C GLN A 213 -21.82 -13.26 2.76
N ALA A 214 -20.89 -12.78 3.59
CA ALA A 214 -19.78 -13.58 4.11
C ALA A 214 -20.27 -14.81 4.91
N PRO A 215 -19.47 -15.88 5.06
CA PRO A 215 -19.87 -17.08 5.79
C PRO A 215 -20.39 -16.79 7.21
N ASP A 216 -21.44 -17.51 7.63
CA ASP A 216 -21.98 -17.44 9.00
C ASP A 216 -21.10 -18.18 10.03
N LYS A 217 -20.10 -18.93 9.56
CA LYS A 217 -19.09 -19.58 10.39
C LYS A 217 -17.80 -18.76 10.36
N ALA A 218 -17.34 -18.32 11.53
CA ALA A 218 -16.05 -17.68 11.66
C ALA A 218 -14.90 -18.64 11.31
N GLU A 219 -13.84 -18.08 10.76
CA GLU A 219 -12.60 -18.81 10.44
C GLU A 219 -11.49 -18.39 11.39
N LEU A 220 -10.68 -19.37 11.83
CA LEU A 220 -9.50 -19.14 12.65
C LEU A 220 -8.26 -19.31 11.80
N VAL A 221 -7.38 -18.31 11.83
CA VAL A 221 -6.11 -18.30 11.10
C VAL A 221 -4.99 -18.11 12.10
N THR A 222 -3.97 -18.96 12.04
CA THR A 222 -2.78 -18.85 12.89
C THR A 222 -1.63 -18.27 12.09
N LEU A 223 -1.01 -17.21 12.59
CA LEU A 223 0.16 -16.57 11.98
C LEU A 223 1.37 -16.69 12.90
N ASN A 224 2.50 -17.14 12.36
CA ASN A 224 3.79 -17.04 13.02
C ASN A 224 4.51 -15.78 12.52
N VAL A 225 4.91 -14.94 13.46
CA VAL A 225 5.60 -13.68 13.23
C VAL A 225 7.04 -13.80 13.73
N VAL A 226 7.99 -13.32 12.96
CA VAL A 226 9.41 -13.21 13.33
C VAL A 226 9.88 -11.80 13.01
N GLU A 227 10.39 -11.08 14.01
CA GLU A 227 10.93 -9.72 13.88
C GLU A 227 10.00 -8.74 13.11
N GLY A 228 8.68 -8.87 13.34
CA GLY A 228 7.66 -8.05 12.69
C GLY A 228 7.22 -8.50 11.30
N GLU A 229 7.57 -9.72 10.87
CA GLU A 229 7.21 -10.27 9.55
C GLU A 229 6.47 -11.60 9.68
N VAL A 230 5.45 -11.83 8.85
CA VAL A 230 4.70 -13.09 8.85
C VAL A 230 5.45 -14.13 8.02
N VAL A 231 5.92 -15.19 8.68
CA VAL A 231 6.75 -16.24 8.06
C VAL A 231 5.99 -17.55 7.84
N ALA A 232 4.83 -17.71 8.49
CA ALA A 232 3.98 -18.89 8.29
C ALA A 232 2.49 -18.57 8.49
N VAL A 233 1.65 -19.28 7.76
CA VAL A 233 0.18 -19.18 7.81
C VAL A 233 -0.40 -20.59 8.01
N ASN A 234 -1.12 -20.80 9.11
CA ASN A 234 -1.67 -22.10 9.53
C ASN A 234 -0.60 -23.21 9.61
N GLY A 235 0.57 -22.88 10.15
CA GLY A 235 1.70 -23.80 10.32
C GLY A 235 2.51 -24.09 9.06
N GLU A 236 2.13 -23.54 7.91
CA GLU A 236 2.87 -23.66 6.65
C GLU A 236 3.83 -22.47 6.49
N GLN A 237 5.13 -22.74 6.41
CA GLN A 237 6.14 -21.73 6.09
C GLN A 237 6.07 -21.33 4.63
N LEU A 238 6.04 -20.02 4.38
CA LEU A 238 5.81 -19.45 3.06
C LEU A 238 6.75 -18.27 2.84
N LYS A 239 6.96 -17.91 1.57
CA LYS A 239 7.65 -16.67 1.24
C LYS A 239 6.75 -15.46 1.55
N PRO A 240 7.32 -14.25 1.72
CA PRO A 240 6.58 -13.01 1.92
C PRO A 240 5.35 -12.84 1.02
N TYR A 241 5.54 -12.96 -0.30
CA TYR A 241 4.44 -12.82 -1.25
C TYR A 241 3.37 -13.91 -1.09
N ASP A 242 3.78 -15.16 -0.88
CA ASP A 242 2.87 -16.29 -0.73
C ASP A 242 2.05 -16.20 0.58
N CYS A 243 2.64 -15.66 1.67
CA CYS A 243 1.91 -15.33 2.89
C CYS A 243 0.77 -14.34 2.62
N LEU A 244 1.06 -13.25 1.90
CA LEU A 244 0.08 -12.22 1.57
C LEU A 244 -1.04 -12.77 0.69
N VAL A 245 -0.72 -13.50 -0.38
CA VAL A 245 -1.71 -14.08 -1.29
C VAL A 245 -2.61 -15.07 -0.55
N LYS A 246 -2.03 -15.99 0.23
CA LYS A 246 -2.81 -16.95 1.02
C LYS A 246 -3.74 -16.25 2.01
N LEU A 247 -3.30 -15.15 2.61
CA LEU A 247 -4.13 -14.35 3.50
C LEU A 247 -5.23 -13.58 2.77
N ASN A 248 -4.98 -13.08 1.56
CA ASN A 248 -6.04 -12.52 0.71
C ASN A 248 -7.11 -13.58 0.42
N ASP A 249 -6.71 -14.78 0.02
CA ASP A 249 -7.63 -15.89 -0.30
C ASP A 249 -8.49 -16.30 0.90
N ILE A 250 -7.91 -16.33 2.10
CA ILE A 250 -8.64 -16.69 3.32
C ILE A 250 -9.55 -15.53 3.78
N ALA A 251 -9.09 -14.29 3.72
CA ALA A 251 -9.80 -13.15 4.31
C ALA A 251 -10.90 -12.58 3.41
N SER A 252 -10.72 -12.63 2.08
CA SER A 252 -11.68 -12.10 1.10
C SER A 252 -13.09 -12.69 1.21
N PRO A 253 -13.29 -14.02 1.35
CA PRO A 253 -14.62 -14.59 1.54
C PRO A 253 -15.36 -14.07 2.78
N HIS A 254 -14.62 -13.64 3.81
CA HIS A 254 -15.17 -13.10 5.05
C HIS A 254 -15.46 -11.59 4.98
N GLY A 255 -15.21 -10.93 3.85
CA GLY A 255 -15.46 -9.49 3.66
C GLY A 255 -14.49 -8.58 4.40
N VAL A 256 -13.33 -9.11 4.81
CA VAL A 256 -12.33 -8.40 5.59
C VAL A 256 -11.60 -7.36 4.74
N GLY A 257 -11.33 -6.19 5.32
CA GLY A 257 -10.45 -5.19 4.72
C GLY A 257 -11.11 -4.24 3.73
N ARG A 258 -12.44 -4.16 3.69
CA ARG A 258 -13.16 -3.10 2.98
C ARG A 258 -13.06 -1.76 3.73
N VAL A 259 -12.64 -0.71 3.03
CA VAL A 259 -12.58 0.67 3.54
C VAL A 259 -13.28 1.60 2.55
N ASP A 260 -14.16 2.47 3.03
CA ASP A 260 -14.72 3.61 2.30
C ASP A 260 -14.32 4.88 3.04
N ILE A 261 -13.50 5.71 2.40
CA ILE A 261 -12.90 6.90 3.01
C ILE A 261 -12.98 8.10 2.09
N VAL A 262 -13.24 9.28 2.67
CA VAL A 262 -12.93 10.58 2.06
C VAL A 262 -11.59 11.06 2.58
N GLU A 263 -10.55 10.91 1.78
CA GLU A 263 -9.16 11.18 2.14
C GLU A 263 -8.69 12.57 1.68
N ASN A 264 -7.65 13.09 2.34
CA ASN A 264 -6.96 14.31 1.92
C ASN A 264 -5.81 13.98 0.96
N ARG A 265 -5.89 14.43 -0.30
CA ARG A 265 -4.80 14.32 -1.27
C ARG A 265 -3.73 15.37 -1.01
N LEU A 266 -2.48 15.03 -1.34
CA LEU A 266 -1.34 15.96 -1.23
C LEU A 266 -1.55 17.23 -2.04
N VAL A 267 -2.22 17.10 -3.19
CA VAL A 267 -2.54 18.23 -4.10
C VAL A 267 -3.66 19.14 -3.58
N GLY A 268 -4.08 18.99 -2.32
CA GLY A 268 -4.98 19.90 -1.60
C GLY A 268 -6.48 19.65 -1.78
N MET A 269 -6.86 18.63 -2.55
CA MET A 269 -8.27 18.24 -2.72
C MET A 269 -8.63 17.03 -1.86
N LYS A 270 -9.91 16.91 -1.53
CA LYS A 270 -10.45 15.66 -0.99
C LYS A 270 -10.84 14.73 -2.13
N SER A 271 -10.74 13.43 -1.89
CA SER A 271 -11.22 12.40 -2.81
C SER A 271 -11.84 11.27 -2.02
N ARG A 272 -12.87 10.64 -2.57
CA ARG A 272 -13.46 9.43 -1.99
C ARG A 272 -12.91 8.21 -2.71
N GLY A 273 -12.37 7.28 -1.95
CA GLY A 273 -11.85 6.01 -2.44
C GLY A 273 -12.42 4.85 -1.65
N CYS A 274 -12.73 3.77 -2.35
CA CYS A 274 -13.04 2.48 -1.73
C CYS A 274 -11.83 1.55 -1.92
N TYR A 275 -11.42 0.85 -0.86
CA TYR A 275 -10.23 0.00 -0.86
C TYR A 275 -10.56 -1.39 -0.32
N GLU A 276 -9.94 -2.41 -0.91
CA GLU A 276 -9.98 -3.79 -0.42
C GLU A 276 -8.56 -4.25 -0.12
N THR A 277 -8.22 -4.40 1.16
CA THR A 277 -6.89 -4.86 1.62
C THR A 277 -7.03 -6.07 2.56
N PRO A 278 -7.52 -7.23 2.07
CA PRO A 278 -7.96 -8.33 2.93
C PRO A 278 -6.80 -8.94 3.72
N GLY A 279 -5.79 -9.48 3.04
CA GLY A 279 -4.63 -10.09 3.69
C GLY A 279 -3.82 -9.09 4.50
N GLY A 280 -3.66 -7.87 3.99
CA GLY A 280 -2.96 -6.81 4.72
C GLY A 280 -3.63 -6.39 6.03
N THR A 281 -4.98 -6.40 6.08
CA THR A 281 -5.74 -6.17 7.32
C THR A 281 -5.45 -7.26 8.36
N VAL A 282 -5.35 -8.52 7.91
CA VAL A 282 -5.01 -9.66 8.77
C VAL A 282 -3.57 -9.56 9.29
N MET A 283 -2.62 -9.23 8.41
CA MET A 283 -1.21 -9.06 8.78
C MET A 283 -1.03 -7.92 9.80
N MET A 284 -1.65 -6.76 9.57
CA MET A 284 -1.61 -5.63 10.52
C MET A 284 -2.17 -6.01 11.89
N ALA A 285 -3.29 -6.72 11.94
CA ALA A 285 -3.88 -7.17 13.20
C ALA A 285 -2.97 -8.15 13.97
N ALA A 286 -2.24 -9.02 13.27
CA ALA A 286 -1.25 -9.90 13.91
C ALA A 286 -0.06 -9.12 14.46
N LEU A 287 0.51 -8.19 13.71
CA LEU A 287 1.67 -7.40 14.19
C LEU A 287 1.29 -6.53 15.40
N GLN A 288 0.13 -5.89 15.37
CA GLN A 288 -0.38 -5.13 16.51
C GLN A 288 -0.62 -6.02 17.74
N ALA A 289 -1.06 -7.26 17.54
CA ALA A 289 -1.23 -8.22 18.62
C ALA A 289 0.11 -8.66 19.23
N ILE A 290 1.17 -8.82 18.44
CA ILE A 290 2.51 -9.08 18.96
C ILE A 290 3.05 -7.85 19.71
N ASP A 291 2.84 -6.64 19.18
CA ASP A 291 3.25 -5.39 19.84
C ASP A 291 2.61 -5.21 21.23
N GLU A 292 1.41 -5.76 21.48
CA GLU A 292 0.79 -5.80 22.83
C GLU A 292 1.58 -6.62 23.83
N LEU A 293 2.29 -7.65 23.38
CA LEU A 293 3.07 -8.50 24.26
C LEU A 293 4.48 -7.96 24.49
N VAL A 294 5.11 -7.39 23.47
CA VAL A 294 6.57 -7.17 23.47
C VAL A 294 6.99 -5.71 23.67
N LEU A 295 6.10 -4.74 23.47
CA LEU A 295 6.42 -3.33 23.67
C LEU A 295 5.92 -2.81 25.00
N ASP A 296 6.78 -2.10 25.73
CA ASP A 296 6.35 -1.34 26.90
C ASP A 296 5.48 -0.14 26.48
N LYS A 297 4.80 0.46 27.47
CA LYS A 297 3.85 1.56 27.24
C LYS A 297 4.45 2.74 26.48
N ALA A 298 5.69 3.14 26.77
CA ALA A 298 6.31 4.30 26.14
C ALA A 298 6.72 3.97 24.69
N SER A 299 7.29 2.79 24.48
CA SER A 299 7.67 2.30 23.14
C SER A 299 6.47 2.13 22.22
N ARG A 300 5.35 1.57 22.72
CA ARG A 300 4.10 1.45 21.95
C ARG A 300 3.55 2.81 21.54
N LYS A 301 3.48 3.77 22.47
CA LYS A 301 3.05 5.14 22.17
C LYS A 301 3.97 5.80 21.13
N TRP A 302 5.28 5.56 21.22
CA TRP A 302 6.22 6.08 20.23
C TRP A 302 6.00 5.46 18.85
N LYS A 303 5.74 4.15 18.77
CA LYS A 303 5.41 3.45 17.52
C LYS A 303 4.17 4.06 16.84
N GLU A 304 3.14 4.45 17.61
CA GLU A 304 1.95 5.12 17.07
C GLU A 304 2.30 6.48 16.39
N VAL A 305 3.17 7.27 17.03
CA VAL A 305 3.65 8.54 16.44
C VAL A 305 4.48 8.26 15.18
N LEU A 306 5.39 7.30 15.27
CA LEU A 306 6.28 6.91 14.18
C LEU A 306 5.50 6.41 12.95
N GLY A 307 4.48 5.57 13.16
CA GLY A 307 3.60 5.08 12.11
C GLY A 307 2.76 6.19 11.47
N GLY A 308 2.29 7.16 12.25
CA GLY A 308 1.61 8.34 11.70
C GLY A 308 2.51 9.15 10.75
N GLU A 309 3.73 9.47 11.18
CA GLU A 309 4.70 10.20 10.36
C GLU A 309 5.07 9.43 9.08
N PHE A 310 5.26 8.11 9.18
CA PHE A 310 5.61 7.29 8.04
C PHE A 310 4.44 7.14 7.05
N ALA A 311 3.20 7.05 7.53
CA ALA A 311 2.03 6.99 6.67
C ALA A 311 1.93 8.25 5.78
N HIS A 312 2.15 9.44 6.34
CA HIS A 312 2.22 10.68 5.56
C HIS A 312 3.40 10.69 4.58
N LEU A 313 4.59 10.25 5.01
CA LEU A 313 5.77 10.18 4.16
C LEU A 313 5.52 9.33 2.90
N VAL A 314 4.94 8.14 3.06
CA VAL A 314 4.63 7.22 1.97
C VAL A 314 3.52 7.77 1.09
N TYR A 315 2.43 8.27 1.69
CA TYR A 315 1.30 8.84 0.95
C TYR A 315 1.73 10.02 0.06
N ASP A 316 2.63 10.86 0.56
CA ASP A 316 3.17 12.06 -0.12
C ASP A 316 4.24 11.74 -1.18
N GLY A 317 4.61 10.47 -1.38
CA GLY A 317 5.60 10.08 -2.39
C GLY A 317 7.05 10.35 -2.01
N ARG A 318 7.37 10.39 -0.71
CA ARG A 318 8.71 10.74 -0.19
C ARG A 318 9.55 9.52 0.21
N TRP A 319 9.36 8.39 -0.46
CA TRP A 319 10.04 7.12 -0.15
C TRP A 319 11.58 7.23 -0.24
N PHE A 320 12.12 7.85 -1.29
CA PHE A 320 13.57 7.98 -1.46
C PHE A 320 14.12 9.24 -0.77
N THR A 321 13.98 9.32 0.55
CA THR A 321 14.48 10.42 1.37
C THR A 321 15.23 9.93 2.61
N PRO A 322 16.19 10.69 3.17
CA PRO A 322 16.86 10.30 4.41
C PRO A 322 15.91 10.14 5.60
N LEU A 323 14.77 10.85 5.60
CA LEU A 323 13.75 10.73 6.62
C LEU A 323 13.12 9.32 6.61
N LYS A 324 12.89 8.75 5.43
CA LYS A 324 12.41 7.37 5.28
C LYS A 324 13.36 6.40 5.99
N ASP A 325 14.65 6.50 5.72
CA ASP A 325 15.67 5.62 6.33
C ASP A 325 15.72 5.76 7.85
N SER A 326 15.65 7.00 8.35
CA SER A 326 15.62 7.27 9.80
C SER A 326 14.40 6.66 10.49
N ILE A 327 13.22 6.75 9.86
CA ILE A 327 11.99 6.21 10.44
C ILE A 327 12.01 4.68 10.40
N LEU A 328 12.40 4.08 9.27
CA LEU A 328 12.50 2.62 9.16
C LEU A 328 13.51 2.03 10.13
N ALA A 329 14.65 2.69 10.38
CA ALA A 329 15.61 2.27 11.40
C ALA A 329 14.99 2.25 12.81
N GLY A 330 14.14 3.23 13.13
CA GLY A 330 13.38 3.25 14.38
C GLY A 330 12.35 2.12 14.47
N ALA A 331 11.63 1.84 13.37
CA ALA A 331 10.67 0.75 13.30
C ALA A 331 11.33 -0.63 13.47
N GLU A 332 12.49 -0.83 12.84
CA GLU A 332 13.27 -2.06 12.96
C GLU A 332 13.75 -2.27 14.41
N ALA A 333 14.24 -1.22 15.06
CA ALA A 333 14.63 -1.27 16.47
C ALA A 333 13.46 -1.66 17.39
N LEU A 334 12.24 -1.18 17.10
CA LEU A 334 11.02 -1.54 17.83
C LEU A 334 10.52 -2.95 17.50
N SER A 335 10.85 -3.49 16.33
CA SER A 335 10.32 -4.78 15.85
C SER A 335 11.25 -5.96 16.14
N LYS A 336 12.45 -5.71 16.67
CA LYS A 336 13.46 -6.73 16.98
C LYS A 336 12.93 -7.90 17.80
N ASP A 337 12.10 -7.62 18.82
CA ASP A 337 11.53 -8.65 19.68
C ASP A 337 10.10 -9.05 19.26
N ALA A 338 9.58 -8.52 18.14
CA ALA A 338 8.25 -8.79 17.62
C ALA A 338 8.17 -10.18 16.94
N THR A 339 8.40 -11.21 17.74
CA THR A 339 8.37 -12.62 17.37
C THR A 339 7.33 -13.34 18.21
N GLY A 340 6.52 -14.20 17.60
CA GLY A 340 5.49 -14.95 18.31
C GLY A 340 4.47 -15.62 17.39
N GLU A 341 3.35 -16.04 17.97
CA GLU A 341 2.25 -16.68 17.27
C GLU A 341 0.94 -16.01 17.66
N VAL A 342 0.08 -15.75 16.67
CA VAL A 342 -1.22 -15.10 16.84
C VAL A 342 -2.30 -15.92 16.15
N VAL A 343 -3.39 -16.21 16.86
CA VAL A 343 -4.62 -16.76 16.29
C VAL A 343 -5.61 -15.62 16.09
N LEU A 344 -5.99 -15.39 14.83
CA LEU A 344 -6.94 -14.39 14.39
C LEU A 344 -8.27 -15.05 14.04
N LYS A 345 -9.37 -14.43 14.46
CA LYS A 345 -10.73 -14.80 14.08
C LYS A 345 -11.24 -13.85 13.00
N LEU A 346 -11.60 -14.41 11.84
CA LEU A 346 -12.20 -13.70 10.71
C LEU A 346 -13.70 -13.96 10.71
N TYR A 347 -14.50 -12.89 10.72
CA TYR A 347 -15.95 -13.03 10.72
C TYR A 347 -16.63 -11.75 10.24
N LYS A 348 -17.44 -11.85 9.18
CA LYS A 348 -18.37 -10.78 8.74
C LYS A 348 -17.70 -9.39 8.69
N GLY A 349 -16.59 -9.31 7.97
CA GLY A 349 -15.80 -8.09 7.76
C GLY A 349 -14.79 -7.75 8.85
N GLN A 350 -14.74 -8.52 9.94
CA GLN A 350 -13.90 -8.23 11.10
C GLN A 350 -12.73 -9.20 11.21
N VAL A 351 -11.61 -8.70 11.72
CA VAL A 351 -10.45 -9.47 12.18
C VAL A 351 -10.27 -9.20 13.67
N THR A 352 -10.14 -10.25 14.47
CA THR A 352 -9.89 -10.10 15.91
C THR A 352 -8.82 -11.08 16.35
N ALA A 353 -7.75 -10.58 16.99
CA ALA A 353 -6.78 -11.44 17.65
C ALA A 353 -7.38 -12.06 18.91
N VAL A 354 -7.56 -13.38 18.91
CA VAL A 354 -8.22 -14.13 19.98
C VAL A 354 -7.25 -14.89 20.86
N GLN A 355 -6.06 -15.24 20.34
CA GLN A 355 -4.97 -15.83 21.11
C GLN A 355 -3.66 -15.25 20.60
N LYS A 356 -2.70 -15.04 21.50
CA LYS A 356 -1.38 -14.50 21.16
C LYS A 356 -0.37 -14.98 22.19
N GLN A 357 0.81 -15.32 21.73
CA GLN A 357 1.94 -15.70 22.58
C GLN A 357 3.25 -15.24 21.96
N SER A 358 4.22 -14.90 22.80
CA SER A 358 5.56 -14.49 22.37
C SER A 358 6.60 -14.99 23.37
N PRO A 359 7.76 -15.49 22.91
CA PRO A 359 8.89 -15.78 23.78
C PRO A 359 9.50 -14.51 24.41
N HIS A 360 9.16 -13.31 23.90
CA HIS A 360 9.64 -12.02 24.38
C HIS A 360 8.55 -11.22 25.11
N SER A 361 7.49 -11.90 25.56
CA SER A 361 6.37 -11.26 26.24
C SER A 361 6.80 -10.53 27.52
N LEU A 362 6.47 -9.24 27.60
CA LEU A 362 6.50 -8.43 28.81
C LEU A 362 5.29 -8.69 29.71
N TYR A 363 4.22 -9.28 29.17
CA TYR A 363 3.12 -9.79 29.99
C TYR A 363 3.59 -11.00 30.80
N SER A 364 3.34 -10.95 32.11
CA SER A 364 3.60 -12.05 33.04
C SER A 364 2.38 -12.23 33.93
N GLU A 365 1.79 -13.42 33.89
CA GLU A 365 0.62 -13.77 34.72
C GLU A 365 0.92 -13.60 36.21
N ALA A 366 2.14 -13.92 36.66
CA ALA A 366 2.55 -13.77 38.05
C ALA A 366 2.46 -12.31 38.55
N PHE A 367 2.72 -11.32 37.69
CA PHE A 367 2.63 -9.90 38.04
C PHE A 367 1.22 -9.31 37.84
N ALA A 368 0.36 -9.98 37.06
CA ALA A 368 -0.98 -9.49 36.70
C ALA A 368 -2.11 -10.17 37.48
N THR A 369 -1.81 -11.28 38.16
CA THR A 369 -2.80 -12.08 38.90
C THR A 369 -3.48 -11.27 40.01
N PHE A 370 -4.74 -11.61 40.28
CA PHE A 370 -5.47 -11.14 41.46
C PHE A 370 -5.38 -12.14 42.63
N GLY A 371 -4.69 -13.26 42.44
CA GLY A 371 -4.39 -14.24 43.50
C GLY A 371 -3.26 -13.78 44.41
N GLU A 372 -2.84 -14.66 45.33
CA GLU A 372 -1.63 -14.42 46.13
C GLU A 372 -0.40 -14.42 45.22
N ASP A 373 0.46 -13.43 45.40
CA ASP A 373 1.74 -13.28 44.72
C ASP A 373 2.81 -12.72 45.67
N ASP A 374 4.07 -12.98 45.35
CA ASP A 374 5.25 -12.46 46.07
C ASP A 374 6.09 -11.53 45.18
N VAL A 375 5.59 -11.14 44.01
CA VAL A 375 6.38 -10.43 42.98
C VAL A 375 6.04 -8.94 42.90
N TYR A 376 4.90 -8.50 43.45
CA TYR A 376 4.48 -7.11 43.44
C TYR A 376 4.15 -6.57 44.84
N ASP A 377 5.03 -5.73 45.39
CA ASP A 377 4.77 -5.04 46.67
C ASP A 377 3.79 -3.86 46.45
N GLN A 378 2.53 -4.10 46.81
CA GLN A 378 1.45 -3.13 46.69
C GLN A 378 1.68 -1.85 47.51
N SER A 379 2.52 -1.88 48.55
CA SER A 379 2.79 -0.70 49.40
C SER A 379 3.52 0.41 48.65
N HIS A 380 4.29 0.06 47.61
CA HIS A 380 4.98 1.04 46.76
C HIS A 380 4.01 1.96 45.99
N ALA A 381 2.78 1.51 45.73
CA ALA A 381 1.81 2.27 44.94
C ALA A 381 1.44 3.62 45.56
N GLU A 382 1.35 3.70 46.90
CA GLU A 382 1.01 4.97 47.57
C GLU A 382 2.07 6.04 47.30
N GLY A 383 3.35 5.68 47.49
CA GLY A 383 4.48 6.57 47.24
C GLY A 383 4.54 7.00 45.78
N PHE A 384 4.39 6.05 44.85
CA PHE A 384 4.35 6.33 43.42
C PHE A 384 3.24 7.34 43.06
N ILE A 385 1.99 7.09 43.49
CA ILE A 385 0.85 7.96 43.17
C ILE A 385 1.07 9.37 43.71
N ARG A 386 1.57 9.51 44.94
CA ARG A 386 1.87 10.82 45.54
C ARG A 386 2.89 11.62 44.73
N LEU A 387 3.94 10.97 44.24
CA LEU A 387 4.99 11.61 43.45
C LEU A 387 4.54 11.88 42.01
N PHE A 388 3.90 10.91 41.35
CA PHE A 388 3.41 11.04 39.98
C PHE A 388 2.35 12.14 39.84
N SER A 389 1.47 12.30 40.83
CA SER A 389 0.40 13.32 40.83
C SER A 389 0.83 14.67 41.43
N LEU A 390 2.09 14.84 41.84
CA LEU A 390 2.55 15.97 42.64
C LEU A 390 2.30 17.33 41.95
N SER A 391 2.57 17.43 40.66
CA SER A 391 2.37 18.66 39.88
C SER A 391 0.90 19.11 39.85
N SER A 392 -0.02 18.17 39.60
CA SER A 392 -1.48 18.40 39.64
C SER A 392 -1.93 18.83 41.03
N ARG A 393 -1.38 18.21 42.08
CA ARG A 393 -1.68 18.55 43.47
C ARG A 393 -1.23 19.98 43.82
N ILE A 394 -0.04 20.39 43.40
CA ILE A 394 0.46 21.78 43.57
C ILE A 394 -0.47 22.76 42.84
N LYS A 395 -0.82 22.49 41.59
CA LYS A 395 -1.73 23.33 40.80
C LYS A 395 -3.09 23.51 41.48
N ALA A 396 -3.62 22.46 42.10
CA ALA A 396 -4.88 22.53 42.82
C ALA A 396 -4.77 23.37 44.11
N LEU A 397 -3.66 23.26 44.84
CA LEU A 397 -3.42 24.04 46.06
C LEU A 397 -3.20 25.53 45.75
N ALA A 398 -2.52 25.87 44.66
CA ALA A 398 -2.26 27.25 44.26
C ALA A 398 -3.51 28.00 43.73
N LYS A 399 -4.63 27.30 43.50
CA LYS A 399 -5.92 27.89 43.12
C LYS A 399 -6.80 28.27 44.31
N LYS A 400 -6.43 27.83 45.52
CA LYS A 400 -7.04 28.30 46.78
C LYS A 400 -6.32 29.57 47.23
#